data_AF-A0AAP9XYV5-F1
#
_entry.id   AF-A0AAP9XYV5-F1
#
_cell.length_a   1.000
_cell.length_b   1.000
_cell.length_c   1.000
_cell.angle_alpha   90.00
_cell.angle_beta   90.00
_cell.angle_gamma   90.00
#
_symmetry.space_group_name_H-M   'P 1'
#
loop_
_entity.id
_entity.type
_entity.pdbx_description
1 polymer ?
#
loop_
_entity_poly.entity_id
_entity_poly.type
_entity_poly.pdbx_seq_one_letter_code
_entity_poly.pdbx_strand_id
1 'polypeptide(L)'
;MNKNDINVVQLVDGLPSQVGEQTVRYRTVRLRETTVADEFAAVELAERVVSIQGKPTLLVSDELYRVAMTLRHVERFECAGLDPIEQKLMTLDMFGRLSPLDLAKIEERCVLVDLAAQLRHALITQADFDAILAGEKEQSVPRTEGQAEAMGDAGASAQPGPAVLADFGAQHAAVATDGAGR
;
A
#
# COMPACT_ATOMS: atom_id res chain seq x y z
N MET A 1 -21.98 -2.23 -27.09
CA MET A 1 -21.31 -1.97 -25.80
C MET A 1 -19.83 -1.93 -26.06
N ASN A 2 -19.20 -0.75 -25.98
CA ASN A 2 -17.75 -0.63 -26.11
C ASN A 2 -17.11 -1.41 -24.96
N LYS A 3 -16.08 -2.22 -25.26
CA LYS A 3 -15.25 -2.89 -24.26
C LYS A 3 -14.77 -1.81 -23.28
N ASN A 4 -15.30 -1.82 -22.05
CA ASN A 4 -14.96 -0.85 -21.03
C ASN A 4 -13.44 -0.93 -20.80
N ASP A 5 -12.74 0.19 -21.04
CA ASP A 5 -11.36 0.36 -20.64
C ASP A 5 -11.21 -0.09 -19.18
N ILE A 6 -10.41 -1.14 -18.95
CA ILE A 6 -10.23 -1.75 -17.63
C ILE A 6 -9.63 -0.74 -16.65
N ASN A 7 -8.91 0.25 -17.17
CA ASN A 7 -8.26 1.30 -16.40
C ASN A 7 -9.20 2.45 -16.04
N VAL A 8 -10.49 2.36 -16.37
CA VAL A 8 -11.48 3.40 -16.04
C VAL A 8 -12.53 2.84 -15.12
N VAL A 9 -12.73 3.54 -14.00
CA VAL A 9 -13.82 3.30 -13.05
C VAL A 9 -14.74 4.51 -13.04
N GLN A 10 -16.05 4.25 -13.12
CA GLN A 10 -17.08 5.27 -12.88
C GLN A 10 -17.69 5.03 -11.50
N LEU A 11 -17.49 6.01 -10.63
CA LEU A 11 -17.99 6.03 -9.25
C LEU A 11 -19.46 6.45 -9.21
N VAL A 12 -20.17 5.93 -8.22
CA VAL A 12 -21.59 6.22 -7.98
C VAL A 12 -21.72 7.55 -7.26
N ASP A 13 -21.08 7.65 -6.09
CA ASP A 13 -21.15 8.86 -5.27
C ASP A 13 -20.09 9.86 -5.73
N GLY A 14 -18.87 9.37 -5.96
CA GLY A 14 -17.69 10.14 -6.32
C GLY A 14 -17.01 10.76 -5.10
N LEU A 15 -15.72 11.08 -5.24
CA LEU A 15 -14.95 11.72 -4.19
C LEU A 15 -15.41 13.18 -4.01
N PRO A 16 -15.95 13.57 -2.85
CA PRO A 16 -16.35 14.95 -2.61
C PRO A 16 -15.11 15.84 -2.43
N SER A 17 -15.10 16.98 -3.12
CA SER A 17 -14.07 17.99 -3.02
C SER A 17 -14.68 19.39 -3.01
N GLN A 18 -13.99 20.35 -2.39
CA GLN A 18 -14.45 21.73 -2.28
C GLN A 18 -13.66 22.60 -3.27
N VAL A 19 -14.39 23.27 -4.16
CA VAL A 19 -13.82 24.22 -5.13
C VAL A 19 -14.51 25.57 -4.91
N GLY A 20 -13.81 26.49 -4.26
CA GLY A 20 -14.40 27.74 -3.77
C GLY A 20 -15.55 27.44 -2.80
N GLU A 21 -16.74 27.98 -3.10
CA GLU A 21 -17.95 27.78 -2.29
C GLU A 21 -18.77 26.54 -2.72
N GLN A 22 -18.37 25.84 -3.77
CA GLN A 22 -19.11 24.70 -4.31
C GLN A 22 -18.47 23.36 -3.94
N THR A 23 -19.32 22.39 -3.60
CA THR A 23 -18.91 21.00 -3.46
C THR A 23 -19.07 20.29 -4.80
N VAL A 24 -17.97 19.76 -5.31
CA VAL A 24 -17.90 19.01 -6.57
C VAL A 24 -17.58 17.55 -6.28
N ARG A 25 -17.89 16.65 -7.21
CA ARG A 25 -17.64 15.22 -7.05
C ARG A 25 -16.83 14.67 -8.21
N TYR A 26 -15.66 14.14 -7.91
CA TYR A 26 -14.84 13.44 -8.89
C TYR A 26 -15.38 12.03 -9.06
N ARG A 27 -15.89 11.72 -10.25
CA ARG A 27 -16.62 10.48 -10.52
C ARG A 27 -15.88 9.52 -11.42
N THR A 28 -14.88 9.98 -12.16
CA THR A 28 -14.09 9.12 -13.01
C THR A 28 -12.74 8.89 -12.37
N VAL A 29 -12.30 7.63 -12.30
CA VAL A 29 -10.98 7.26 -11.78
C VAL A 29 -10.22 6.58 -12.91
N ARG A 30 -8.99 7.03 -13.15
CA ARG A 30 -8.02 6.37 -14.02
C ARG A 30 -7.10 5.52 -13.17
N LEU A 31 -6.94 4.27 -13.58
CA LEU A 31 -6.09 3.28 -12.93
C LEU A 31 -4.87 2.99 -13.80
N ARG A 32 -3.82 2.52 -13.15
CA ARG A 32 -2.60 2.05 -13.77
C ARG A 32 -2.12 0.74 -13.16
N GLU A 33 -1.23 0.09 -13.87
CA GLU A 33 -0.44 -1.02 -13.33
C GLU A 33 0.51 -0.50 -12.24
N THR A 34 0.71 -1.32 -11.23
CA THR A 34 1.62 -1.06 -10.11
C THR A 34 2.95 -1.76 -10.33
N THR A 35 3.96 -1.28 -9.62
CA THR A 35 5.33 -1.78 -9.65
C THR A 35 5.77 -2.18 -8.25
N VAL A 36 6.91 -2.86 -8.14
CA VAL A 36 7.51 -3.17 -6.83
C VAL A 36 7.80 -1.90 -6.01
N ALA A 37 8.13 -0.78 -6.66
CA ALA A 37 8.29 0.50 -5.97
C ALA A 37 6.98 1.01 -5.35
N ASP A 38 5.84 0.71 -5.98
CA ASP A 38 4.53 1.05 -5.43
C ASP A 38 4.22 0.19 -4.20
N GLU A 39 4.59 -1.09 -4.22
CA GLU A 39 4.44 -1.99 -3.06
C GLU A 39 5.23 -1.46 -1.86
N PHE A 40 6.50 -1.07 -2.05
CA PHE A 40 7.29 -0.48 -0.98
C PHE A 40 6.66 0.81 -0.43
N ALA A 41 6.17 1.70 -1.31
CA ALA A 41 5.48 2.90 -0.88
C ALA A 41 4.17 2.59 -0.11
N ALA A 42 3.47 1.51 -0.47
CA ALA A 42 2.27 1.07 0.25
C ALA A 42 2.61 0.49 1.63
N VAL A 43 3.71 -0.27 1.75
CA VAL A 43 4.24 -0.76 3.03
C VAL A 43 4.54 0.42 3.95
N GLU A 44 5.32 1.41 3.48
CA GLU A 44 5.66 2.61 4.26
C GLU A 44 4.41 3.37 4.75
N LEU A 45 3.35 3.44 3.93
CA LEU A 45 2.08 4.08 4.32
C LEU A 45 1.29 3.28 5.37
N ALA A 46 1.49 1.97 5.42
CA ALA A 46 0.78 1.03 6.28
C ALA A 46 1.55 0.69 7.58
N GLU A 47 2.81 1.10 7.68
CA GLU A 47 3.65 0.91 8.87
C GLU A 47 3.13 1.70 10.07
N ARG A 48 3.15 1.04 11.24
CA ARG A 48 2.78 1.60 12.53
C ARG A 48 3.75 1.14 13.60
N VAL A 49 4.05 2.05 14.52
CA VAL A 49 4.80 1.73 15.74
C VAL A 49 3.81 1.22 16.78
N VAL A 50 4.01 -0.02 17.22
CA VAL A 50 3.26 -0.65 18.30
C VAL A 50 4.22 -1.03 19.44
N SER A 51 3.70 -1.18 20.66
CA SER A 51 4.50 -1.67 21.79
C SER A 51 4.24 -3.16 21.99
N ILE A 52 5.27 -3.98 21.82
CA ILE A 52 5.23 -5.42 22.09
C ILE A 52 6.14 -5.69 23.28
N GLN A 53 5.57 -6.14 24.40
CA GLN A 53 6.29 -6.38 25.66
C GLN A 53 7.10 -5.15 26.15
N GLY A 54 6.56 -3.94 25.94
CA GLY A 54 7.21 -2.69 26.34
C GLY A 54 8.30 -2.20 25.38
N LYS A 55 8.53 -2.89 24.25
CA LYS A 55 9.49 -2.47 23.22
C LYS A 55 8.75 -1.91 21.99
N PRO A 56 9.14 -0.73 21.48
CA PRO A 56 8.58 -0.23 20.23
C PRO A 56 8.98 -1.15 19.07
N THR A 57 8.00 -1.63 18.32
CA THR A 57 8.15 -2.52 17.17
C THR A 57 7.37 -1.94 16.00
N LEU A 58 7.95 -1.97 14.80
CA LEU A 58 7.24 -1.60 13.58
C LEU A 58 6.46 -2.81 13.07
N LEU A 59 5.16 -2.62 12.82
CA LEU A 59 4.30 -3.60 12.15
C LEU A 59 3.55 -2.94 10.99
N VAL A 60 3.31 -3.71 9.95
CA VAL A 60 2.47 -3.30 8.82
C VAL A 60 1.04 -3.76 9.09
N SER A 61 0.08 -2.85 8.94
CA SER A 61 -1.34 -3.19 9.04
C SER A 61 -1.85 -3.70 7.69
N ASP A 62 -2.37 -4.92 7.64
CA ASP A 62 -2.93 -5.52 6.41
C ASP A 62 -4.06 -4.67 5.80
N GLU A 63 -4.93 -4.12 6.64
CA GLU A 63 -6.04 -3.26 6.20
C GLU A 63 -5.53 -1.96 5.57
N LEU A 64 -4.57 -1.30 6.23
CA LEU A 64 -3.97 -0.08 5.68
C LEU A 64 -3.15 -0.37 4.44
N TYR A 65 -2.46 -1.51 4.39
CA TYR A 65 -1.70 -1.95 3.22
C TYR A 65 -2.63 -2.16 2.02
N ARG A 66 -3.77 -2.82 2.22
CA ARG A 66 -4.79 -2.99 1.17
C ARG A 66 -5.22 -1.64 0.59
N VAL A 67 -5.61 -0.70 1.46
CA VAL A 67 -6.07 0.63 1.01
C VAL A 67 -4.93 1.43 0.37
N ALA A 68 -3.71 1.32 0.90
CA ALA A 68 -2.53 1.98 0.33
C ALA A 68 -2.18 1.44 -1.06
N MET A 69 -2.28 0.12 -1.27
CA MET A 69 -2.11 -0.52 -2.57
C MET A 69 -3.20 -0.08 -3.55
N THR A 70 -4.47 -0.03 -3.12
CA THR A 70 -5.55 0.52 -3.96
C THR A 70 -5.26 1.96 -4.38
N LEU A 71 -4.75 2.79 -3.46
CA LEU A 71 -4.29 4.14 -3.77
C LEU A 71 -3.11 4.15 -4.76
N ARG A 72 -2.22 3.15 -4.73
CA ARG A 72 -1.12 3.03 -5.70
C ARG A 72 -1.59 2.73 -7.12
N HIS A 73 -2.71 2.03 -7.28
CA HIS A 73 -3.33 1.81 -8.59
C HIS A 73 -3.98 3.06 -9.18
N VAL A 74 -4.41 4.00 -8.35
CA VAL A 74 -5.08 5.20 -8.86
C VAL A 74 -4.05 6.17 -9.44
N GLU A 75 -4.14 6.40 -10.74
CA GLU A 75 -3.36 7.41 -11.46
C GLU A 75 -3.92 8.80 -11.20
N ARG A 76 -5.23 8.99 -11.39
CA ARG A 76 -5.90 10.27 -11.16
C ARG A 76 -7.42 10.16 -10.99
N PHE A 77 -7.98 11.13 -10.28
CA PHE A 77 -9.42 11.39 -10.26
C PHE A 77 -9.76 12.49 -11.26
N GLU A 78 -10.83 12.29 -12.04
CA GLU A 78 -11.31 13.20 -13.06
C GLU A 78 -12.74 13.69 -12.72
N CYS A 79 -12.96 14.99 -12.95
CA CYS A 79 -14.26 15.64 -12.88
C CYS A 79 -14.40 16.55 -14.11
N ALA A 80 -15.58 16.55 -14.74
CA ALA A 80 -15.77 17.34 -15.96
C ALA A 80 -15.61 18.83 -15.69
N GLY A 81 -14.72 19.49 -16.44
CA GLY A 81 -14.48 20.94 -16.33
C GLY A 81 -13.58 21.36 -15.16
N LEU A 82 -12.94 20.42 -14.47
CA LEU A 82 -11.94 20.69 -13.42
C LEU A 82 -10.64 19.97 -13.73
N ASP A 83 -9.55 20.48 -13.15
CA ASP A 83 -8.25 19.83 -13.23
C ASP A 83 -8.29 18.47 -12.50
N PRO A 84 -7.65 17.43 -13.06
CA PRO A 84 -7.59 16.14 -12.41
C PRO A 84 -6.78 16.20 -11.12
N ILE A 85 -7.17 15.39 -10.14
CA ILE A 85 -6.36 15.16 -8.95
C ILE A 85 -5.37 14.07 -9.30
N GLU A 86 -4.10 14.43 -9.46
CA GLU A 86 -3.00 13.50 -9.71
C GLU A 86 -2.67 12.65 -8.47
N GLN A 87 -2.17 11.42 -8.66
CA GLN A 87 -1.84 10.48 -7.59
C GLN A 87 -0.99 11.09 -6.46
N LYS A 88 -0.02 11.93 -6.80
CA LYS A 88 0.88 12.59 -5.84
C LYS A 88 0.16 13.52 -4.85
N LEU A 89 -1.04 13.97 -5.17
CA LEU A 89 -1.86 14.85 -4.33
C LEU A 89 -2.86 14.05 -3.48
N MET A 90 -2.98 12.75 -3.71
CA MET A 90 -3.92 11.89 -3.01
C MET A 90 -3.33 11.39 -1.70
N THR A 91 -4.15 11.39 -0.66
CA THR A 91 -3.80 10.89 0.67
C THR A 91 -4.75 9.76 1.08
N LEU A 92 -4.32 8.96 2.06
CA LEU A 92 -5.20 7.94 2.66
C LEU A 92 -6.47 8.55 3.27
N ASP A 93 -6.38 9.76 3.82
CA ASP A 93 -7.53 10.50 4.34
C ASP A 93 -8.56 10.82 3.23
N MET A 94 -8.09 11.20 2.03
CA MET A 94 -8.98 11.42 0.90
C MET A 94 -9.71 10.14 0.50
N PHE A 95 -9.01 8.99 0.50
CA PHE A 95 -9.64 7.69 0.25
C PHE A 95 -10.67 7.32 1.32
N GLY A 96 -10.44 7.70 2.57
CA GLY A 96 -11.42 7.53 3.65
C GLY A 96 -12.72 8.30 3.46
N ARG A 97 -12.79 9.27 2.53
CA ARG A 97 -14.01 10.02 2.18
C ARG A 97 -14.83 9.35 1.09
N LEU A 98 -14.29 8.34 0.41
CA LEU A 98 -15.05 7.55 -0.57
C LEU A 98 -16.11 6.73 0.16
N SER A 99 -17.25 6.53 -0.49
CA SER A 99 -18.23 5.58 0.03
C SER A 99 -17.65 4.15 -0.06
N PRO A 100 -18.05 3.23 0.85
CA PRO A 100 -17.59 1.85 0.80
C PRO A 100 -17.87 1.16 -0.54
N LEU A 101 -18.99 1.55 -1.19
CA LEU A 101 -19.36 1.05 -2.51
C LEU A 101 -18.37 1.51 -3.59
N ASP A 102 -17.98 2.78 -3.58
CA ASP A 102 -17.04 3.33 -4.56
C ASP A 102 -15.63 2.79 -4.34
N LEU A 103 -15.20 2.60 -3.09
CA LEU A 103 -13.93 1.95 -2.77
C LEU A 103 -13.91 0.50 -3.30
N ALA A 104 -14.96 -0.28 -3.04
CA ALA A 104 -15.06 -1.66 -3.50
C ALA A 104 -15.01 -1.77 -5.04
N LYS A 105 -15.62 -0.80 -5.76
CA LYS A 105 -15.55 -0.74 -7.23
C LYS A 105 -14.13 -0.47 -7.74
N ILE A 106 -13.38 0.38 -7.04
CA ILE A 106 -11.98 0.63 -7.38
C ILE A 106 -11.17 -0.64 -7.13
N GLU A 107 -11.32 -1.25 -5.95
CA GLU A 107 -10.62 -2.49 -5.57
C GLU A 107 -10.89 -3.64 -6.57
N GLU A 108 -12.15 -3.90 -6.94
CA GLU A 108 -12.53 -4.89 -7.95
C GLU A 108 -11.80 -4.63 -9.28
N ARG A 109 -11.70 -3.35 -9.67
CA ARG A 109 -11.04 -2.99 -10.92
C ARG A 109 -9.53 -3.11 -10.85
N CYS A 110 -8.91 -2.80 -9.72
CA CYS A 110 -7.47 -3.01 -9.50
C CYS A 110 -7.10 -4.49 -9.69
N VAL A 111 -7.89 -5.42 -9.15
CA VAL A 111 -7.68 -6.86 -9.34
C VAL A 111 -7.69 -7.24 -10.82
N LEU A 112 -8.60 -6.66 -11.62
CA LEU A 112 -8.64 -6.91 -13.07
C LEU A 112 -7.43 -6.32 -13.81
N VAL A 113 -6.92 -5.16 -13.36
CA VAL A 113 -5.70 -4.55 -13.91
C VAL A 113 -4.49 -5.44 -13.63
N ASP A 114 -4.36 -5.95 -12.40
CA ASP A 114 -3.27 -6.86 -12.03
C ASP A 114 -3.35 -8.18 -12.80
N LEU A 115 -4.54 -8.75 -12.92
CA LEU A 115 -4.74 -9.99 -13.66
C LEU A 115 -4.38 -9.81 -15.15
N ALA A 116 -4.76 -8.67 -15.74
CA ALA A 116 -4.37 -8.33 -17.10
C ALA A 116 -2.86 -8.11 -17.25
N ALA A 117 -2.19 -7.55 -16.25
CA ALA A 117 -0.74 -7.39 -16.23
C ALA A 117 -0.04 -8.76 -16.15
N GLN A 118 -0.50 -9.66 -15.28
CA GLN A 118 0.03 -11.02 -15.16
C GLN A 118 -0.06 -11.79 -16.48
N LEU A 119 -1.18 -11.68 -17.19
CA LEU A 119 -1.35 -12.29 -18.52
C LEU A 119 -0.38 -11.67 -19.53
N ARG A 120 -0.24 -10.33 -19.54
CA ARG A 120 0.66 -9.61 -20.46
C ARG A 120 2.13 -9.98 -20.23
N HIS A 121 2.52 -10.20 -18.98
CA HIS A 121 3.86 -10.60 -18.59
C HIS A 121 4.07 -12.13 -18.60
N ALA A 122 3.11 -12.89 -19.14
CA ALA A 122 3.16 -14.35 -19.26
C ALA A 122 3.37 -15.10 -17.94
N LEU A 123 2.95 -14.50 -16.81
CA LEU A 123 2.94 -15.14 -15.49
C LEU A 123 1.78 -16.13 -15.36
N ILE A 124 0.70 -15.90 -16.10
CA ILE A 124 -0.47 -16.79 -16.21
C ILE A 124 -0.77 -17.07 -17.68
N THR A 125 -1.41 -18.21 -17.96
CA THR A 125 -1.88 -18.51 -19.32
C THR A 125 -3.25 -17.87 -19.59
N GLN A 126 -3.65 -17.77 -20.85
CA GLN A 126 -5.00 -17.32 -21.22
C GLN A 126 -6.09 -18.21 -20.61
N ALA A 127 -5.86 -19.52 -20.55
CA ALA A 127 -6.80 -20.46 -19.95
C ALA A 127 -6.95 -20.22 -18.44
N ASP A 128 -5.86 -19.87 -17.75
CA ASP A 128 -5.91 -19.50 -16.33
C ASP A 128 -6.66 -18.19 -16.11
N PHE A 129 -6.44 -17.19 -16.97
CA PHE A 129 -7.15 -15.91 -16.93
C PHE A 129 -8.67 -16.12 -17.08
N ASP A 130 -9.07 -16.90 -18.09
CA ASP A 130 -10.49 -17.15 -18.36
C ASP A 130 -11.15 -17.96 -17.23
N ALA A 131 -10.43 -18.94 -16.66
CA ALA A 131 -10.91 -19.72 -15.52
C ALA A 131 -11.08 -18.89 -14.24
N ILE A 132 -10.16 -17.95 -13.97
CA ILE A 132 -10.27 -17.01 -12.84
C ILE A 132 -11.47 -16.07 -13.05
N LEU A 133 -11.64 -15.54 -14.25
CA LEU A 133 -12.76 -14.65 -14.59
C LEU A 133 -14.12 -15.37 -14.50
N ALA A 134 -14.16 -16.67 -14.82
CA ALA A 134 -15.35 -17.52 -14.67
C ALA A 134 -15.63 -17.94 -13.22
N GLY A 135 -14.72 -17.67 -12.28
CA GLY A 135 -14.81 -18.11 -10.88
C GLY A 135 -14.54 -19.60 -10.68
N GLU A 136 -13.95 -20.28 -11.67
CA GLU A 136 -13.64 -21.71 -11.65
C GLU A 136 -12.28 -22.00 -11.01
N LYS A 137 -11.43 -20.96 -10.86
CA LYS A 137 -10.11 -21.03 -10.24
C LYS A 137 -9.95 -19.86 -9.27
N GLU A 138 -9.59 -20.15 -8.02
CA GLU A 138 -9.19 -19.09 -7.08
C GLU A 138 -7.86 -18.49 -7.55
N GLN A 139 -7.79 -17.15 -7.54
CA GLN A 139 -6.53 -16.46 -7.77
C GLN A 139 -5.60 -16.79 -6.61
N SER A 140 -4.62 -17.67 -6.84
CA SER A 140 -3.46 -17.74 -5.98
C SER A 140 -2.75 -16.41 -6.14
N VAL A 141 -3.04 -15.46 -5.24
CA VAL A 141 -2.29 -14.21 -5.12
C VAL A 141 -0.82 -14.61 -5.19
N PRO A 142 -0.02 -14.13 -6.15
CA PRO A 142 1.41 -14.32 -6.07
C PRO A 142 1.78 -13.71 -4.73
N ARG A 143 2.04 -14.57 -3.73
CA ARG A 143 2.74 -14.11 -2.53
C ARG A 143 4.00 -13.52 -3.11
N THR A 144 4.14 -12.21 -3.00
CA THR A 144 5.43 -11.56 -3.12
C THR A 144 6.34 -12.38 -2.23
N GLU A 145 7.27 -13.14 -2.82
CA GLU A 145 8.22 -14.00 -2.10
C GLU A 145 9.24 -13.19 -1.27
N GLY A 146 8.89 -11.95 -0.93
CA GLY A 146 9.58 -11.11 0.03
C GLY A 146 8.69 -10.89 1.25
N GLN A 147 9.18 -11.35 2.40
CA GLN A 147 8.93 -10.77 3.74
C GLN A 147 7.88 -11.37 4.68
N ALA A 148 7.05 -12.36 4.30
CA ALA A 148 6.12 -12.94 5.29
C ALA A 148 6.62 -14.24 5.99
N GLU A 149 7.40 -15.09 5.33
CA GLU A 149 7.81 -16.38 5.92
C GLU A 149 9.02 -16.30 6.88
N ALA A 150 9.78 -15.20 6.86
CA ALA A 150 10.99 -15.07 7.68
C ALA A 150 10.73 -14.62 9.13
N MET A 151 9.50 -14.24 9.51
CA MET A 151 9.18 -13.78 10.88
C MET A 151 8.56 -14.85 11.78
N GLY A 152 8.37 -16.08 11.30
CA GLY A 152 7.82 -17.19 12.08
C GLY A 152 8.83 -18.00 12.90
N ASP A 153 10.13 -17.84 12.66
CA ASP A 153 11.18 -18.65 13.32
C ASP A 153 12.36 -17.80 13.82
N ALA A 154 12.07 -16.62 14.38
CA ALA A 154 13.06 -15.85 15.15
C ALA A 154 13.13 -16.31 16.62
N GLY A 155 13.00 -17.62 16.84
CA GLY A 155 13.19 -18.29 18.11
C GLY A 155 14.37 -19.24 18.03
N ALA A 156 15.55 -18.76 18.40
CA ALA A 156 16.81 -19.49 18.57
C ALA A 156 17.68 -19.74 17.31
N SER A 157 18.30 -18.68 16.81
CA SER A 157 19.75 -18.74 16.54
C SER A 157 20.39 -17.36 16.62
N ALA A 158 21.30 -17.19 17.59
CA ALA A 158 22.15 -16.02 17.66
C ALA A 158 23.18 -16.10 16.54
N GLN A 159 23.07 -15.24 15.52
CA GLN A 159 24.21 -14.91 14.67
C GLN A 159 24.55 -13.42 14.83
N PRO A 160 25.84 -13.09 15.00
CA PRO A 160 26.30 -11.73 15.24
C PRO A 160 26.17 -10.89 13.96
N GLY A 161 25.32 -9.88 13.98
CA GLY A 161 25.24 -8.86 12.93
C GLY A 161 26.48 -7.95 12.93
N PRO A 162 26.81 -7.33 11.79
CA PRO A 162 28.01 -6.52 11.63
C PRO A 162 27.99 -5.30 12.58
N ALA A 163 29.06 -5.17 13.36
CA ALA A 163 29.28 -4.13 14.34
C ALA A 163 29.56 -2.78 13.66
N VAL A 164 28.51 -2.05 13.29
CA VAL A 164 28.62 -0.65 12.92
C VAL A 164 27.39 0.06 13.45
N LEU A 165 27.33 0.30 14.76
CA LEU A 165 26.47 1.30 15.43
C LEU A 165 26.74 1.35 16.97
N ALA A 166 27.93 0.94 17.43
CA ALA A 166 28.28 0.91 18.86
C ALA A 166 28.91 2.22 19.39
N ASP A 167 29.29 3.16 18.53
CA ASP A 167 30.12 4.31 18.93
C ASP A 167 29.35 5.60 19.29
N PHE A 168 28.02 5.62 19.26
CA PHE A 168 27.24 6.82 19.62
C PHE A 168 26.54 6.75 21.00
N GLY A 169 26.81 5.72 21.81
CA GLY A 169 26.20 5.54 23.14
C GLY A 169 27.13 5.71 24.35
N ALA A 170 28.45 5.88 24.15
CA ALA A 170 29.44 5.71 25.22
C ALA A 170 30.29 6.95 25.56
N GLN A 171 29.77 8.18 25.42
CA GLN A 171 30.50 9.40 25.80
C GLN A 171 29.81 10.28 26.86
N HIS A 172 28.74 9.81 27.52
CA HIS A 172 28.14 10.52 28.67
C HIS A 172 27.81 9.57 29.82
N ALA A 173 28.81 8.81 30.30
CA ALA A 173 28.70 8.09 31.59
C ALA A 173 30.08 7.78 32.21
N ALA A 174 30.96 8.78 32.34
CA ALA A 174 32.11 8.69 33.26
C ALA A 174 32.69 10.08 33.55
N VAL A 175 31.98 10.89 34.33
CA VAL A 175 32.61 11.99 35.07
C VAL A 175 32.20 11.89 36.54
N ALA A 176 33.24 11.67 37.35
CA ALA A 176 33.39 12.01 38.77
C ALA A 176 32.55 11.25 39.80
N THR A 177 33.17 10.24 40.44
CA THR A 177 33.40 10.25 41.90
C THR A 177 34.60 9.36 42.23
N ASP A 178 35.79 9.95 42.36
CA ASP A 178 36.74 9.51 43.39
C ASP A 178 37.67 10.69 43.73
N GLY A 179 37.32 11.36 44.82
CA GLY A 179 38.12 12.43 45.41
C GLY A 179 39.23 11.82 46.25
N ALA A 180 40.47 12.15 45.89
CA ALA A 180 41.65 11.97 46.72
C ALA A 180 41.55 12.82 48.01
N GLY A 181 42.16 12.31 49.08
CA GLY A 181 41.86 12.73 50.45
C GLY A 181 42.52 14.02 50.94
N ARG A 182 42.01 14.45 52.10
CA ARG A 182 42.77 14.91 53.27
C ARG A 182 41.88 14.84 54.50
#